data_AF-A0A261FE33-F1
#
_entry.id   AF-A0A261FE33-F1
#
_cell.length_a   1.000
_cell.length_b   1.000
_cell.length_c   1.000
_cell.angle_alpha   90.00
_cell.angle_beta   90.00
_cell.angle_gamma   90.00
#
_symmetry.space_group_name_H-M   'P 1'
#
loop_
_entity.id
_entity.type
_entity.pdbx_description
1 polymer ?
#
loop_
_entity_poly.entity_id
_entity_poly.type
_entity_poly.pdbx_seq_one_letter_code
_entity_poly.pdbx_strand_id
1 'polypeptide(L)'
;MKRTASPNERGPKPPEPPIRLTAQVACDPTTADDVLWTIAERAPELRMWLIANPSASAELLEYVAQRGGPGVARGFEVLFGAMEDGVTG
;
A
#
# COMPACT_ATOMS: atom_id res chain seq x y z
N MET A 1 -18.47 -29.42 46.14
CA MET A 1 -17.76 -28.11 46.09
C MET A 1 -16.27 -28.42 45.84
N LYS A 2 -15.51 -27.93 44.84
CA LYS A 2 -15.64 -26.90 43.80
C LYS A 2 -14.82 -27.41 42.59
N ARG A 3 -15.30 -27.20 41.36
CA ARG A 3 -14.54 -27.46 40.12
C ARG A 3 -13.47 -26.38 39.98
N THR A 4 -12.19 -26.74 39.95
CA THR A 4 -11.11 -25.83 39.53
C THR A 4 -10.92 -26.00 38.02
N ALA A 5 -11.55 -25.14 37.23
CA ALA A 5 -11.26 -25.02 35.81
C ALA A 5 -9.98 -24.18 35.64
N SER A 6 -9.00 -24.71 34.91
CA SER A 6 -7.74 -24.02 34.59
C SER A 6 -7.99 -22.81 33.66
N PRO A 7 -7.29 -21.67 33.80
CA PRO A 7 -7.60 -20.46 33.03
C PRO A 7 -7.14 -20.44 31.56
N ASN A 8 -6.70 -21.57 30.97
CA ASN A 8 -5.88 -21.54 29.76
C ASN A 8 -6.46 -22.28 28.55
N GLU A 9 -7.73 -22.03 28.21
CA GLU A 9 -8.38 -22.57 27.00
C GLU A 9 -8.98 -21.47 26.11
N ARG A 10 -8.28 -20.34 25.92
CA ARG A 10 -8.58 -19.50 24.75
C ARG A 10 -7.99 -20.23 23.54
N GLY A 11 -8.85 -20.89 22.77
CA GLY A 11 -8.50 -21.51 21.50
C GLY A 11 -7.75 -20.53 20.57
N PRO A 12 -7.12 -21.03 19.50
CA PRO A 12 -6.31 -20.20 18.60
C PRO A 12 -7.14 -19.00 18.11
N LYS A 13 -6.54 -17.81 18.19
CA LYS A 13 -7.15 -16.59 17.65
C LYS A 13 -7.48 -16.86 16.17
N PRO A 14 -8.71 -16.57 15.71
CA PRO A 14 -9.04 -16.74 14.29
C PRO A 14 -8.04 -15.97 13.43
N PRO A 15 -7.69 -16.50 12.24
CA PRO A 15 -6.75 -15.83 11.35
C PRO A 15 -7.26 -14.42 11.03
N GLU A 16 -6.32 -13.50 10.89
CA GLU A 16 -6.64 -12.11 10.59
C GLU A 16 -7.39 -12.05 9.24
N PRO A 17 -8.44 -11.21 9.11
CA PRO A 17 -9.19 -11.12 7.87
C PRO A 17 -8.27 -10.74 6.69
N PRO A 18 -8.56 -11.21 5.47
CA PRO A 18 -7.75 -10.91 4.30
C PRO A 18 -7.63 -9.41 4.10
N ILE A 19 -6.40 -8.94 3.90
CA ILE A 19 -6.10 -7.53 3.63
C ILE A 19 -6.90 -7.09 2.39
N ARG A 20 -7.64 -5.99 2.54
CA ARG A 20 -8.33 -5.34 1.43
C ARG A 20 -7.37 -4.33 0.79
N LEU A 21 -7.12 -4.47 -0.50
CA LEU A 21 -6.36 -3.48 -1.26
C LEU A 21 -7.21 -2.21 -1.37
N THR A 22 -6.66 -1.08 -0.94
CA THR A 22 -7.34 0.22 -0.91
C THR A 22 -6.34 1.33 -1.19
N ALA A 23 -6.81 2.53 -1.52
CA ALA A 23 -5.96 3.71 -1.67
C ALA A 23 -5.17 4.01 -0.39
N GLN A 24 -5.76 3.81 0.78
CA GLN A 24 -5.08 4.01 2.06
C GLN A 24 -3.92 3.04 2.25
N VAL A 25 -4.10 1.75 1.94
CA VAL A 25 -3.01 0.77 1.95
C VAL A 25 -1.94 1.12 0.91
N ALA A 26 -2.36 1.58 -0.27
CA ALA A 26 -1.44 1.94 -1.36
C ALA A 26 -0.51 3.12 -0.99
N CYS A 27 -0.98 4.11 -0.23
CA CYS A 27 -0.17 5.27 0.18
C CYS A 27 0.53 5.12 1.54
N ASP A 28 0.23 4.08 2.31
CA ASP A 28 0.77 3.92 3.68
C ASP A 28 2.28 3.61 3.64
N PRO A 29 3.13 4.39 4.34
CA PRO A 29 4.57 4.17 4.38
C PRO A 29 4.97 2.83 5.01
N THR A 30 4.08 2.19 5.77
CA THR A 30 4.33 0.91 6.44
C THR A 30 3.88 -0.30 5.62
N THR A 31 3.26 -0.09 4.47
CA THR A 31 2.86 -1.18 3.57
C THR A 31 4.09 -1.89 3.02
N ALA A 32 4.10 -3.21 3.14
CA ALA A 32 5.18 -4.05 2.66
C ALA A 32 5.29 -4.02 1.12
N ASP A 33 6.51 -4.13 0.60
CA ASP A 33 6.81 -4.02 -0.83
C ASP A 33 6.06 -5.05 -1.69
N ASP A 34 5.91 -6.29 -1.21
CA ASP A 34 5.15 -7.34 -1.87
C ASP A 34 3.66 -7.00 -2.04
N VAL A 35 3.08 -6.32 -1.05
CA VAL A 35 1.72 -5.80 -1.12
C VAL A 35 1.63 -4.66 -2.13
N LEU A 36 2.62 -3.76 -2.19
CA LEU A 36 2.65 -2.69 -3.19
C LEU A 36 2.72 -3.24 -4.62
N TRP A 37 3.56 -4.24 -4.87
CA TRP A 37 3.61 -4.96 -6.15
C TRP A 37 2.28 -5.65 -6.46
N THR A 38 1.66 -6.29 -5.47
CA THR A 38 0.34 -6.91 -5.63
C THR A 38 -0.71 -5.88 -6.06
N ILE A 39 -0.69 -4.67 -5.50
CA ILE A 39 -1.56 -3.56 -5.92
C ILE A 39 -1.27 -3.17 -7.37
N ALA A 40 0.01 -2.98 -7.72
CA ALA A 40 0.40 -2.57 -9.07
C ALA A 40 -0.05 -3.58 -10.14
N GLU A 41 0.01 -4.87 -9.84
CA GLU A 41 -0.40 -5.93 -10.77
C GLU A 41 -1.91 -6.09 -10.84
N ARG A 42 -2.59 -6.12 -9.69
CA ARG A 42 -3.97 -6.63 -9.59
C ARG A 42 -5.05 -5.55 -9.47
N ALA A 43 -4.68 -4.31 -9.16
CA ALA A 43 -5.62 -3.20 -8.95
C ALA A 43 -5.20 -1.96 -9.77
N PRO A 44 -5.44 -1.94 -11.10
CA PRO A 44 -5.09 -0.83 -11.98
C PRO A 44 -5.61 0.54 -11.51
N GLU A 45 -6.80 0.56 -10.92
CA GLU A 45 -7.46 1.75 -10.35
C GLU A 45 -6.75 2.31 -9.11
N LEU A 46 -5.88 1.52 -8.47
CA LEU A 46 -5.13 1.95 -7.30
C LEU A 46 -3.71 2.43 -7.60
N ARG A 47 -3.19 2.19 -8.81
CA ARG A 47 -1.79 2.50 -9.17
C ARG A 47 -1.40 3.96 -8.96
N MET A 48 -2.31 4.90 -9.20
CA MET A 48 -2.01 6.33 -9.00
C MET A 48 -1.66 6.66 -7.54
N TRP A 49 -2.16 5.89 -6.59
CA TRP A 49 -1.90 6.08 -5.16
C TRP A 49 -0.50 5.58 -4.77
N LEU A 50 0.07 4.62 -5.50
CA LEU A 50 1.44 4.14 -5.27
C LEU A 50 2.49 5.25 -5.48
N ILE A 51 2.20 6.24 -6.34
CA ILE A 51 3.07 7.39 -6.60
C ILE A 51 3.25 8.26 -5.34
N ALA A 52 2.25 8.28 -4.47
CA ALA A 52 2.28 9.02 -3.21
C ALA A 52 2.87 8.21 -2.05
N ASN A 53 3.22 6.93 -2.27
CA ASN A 53 3.80 6.10 -1.21
C ASN A 53 5.31 6.37 -1.09
N PRO A 54 5.80 6.88 0.05
CA PRO A 54 7.22 7.17 0.23
C PRO A 54 8.11 5.92 0.32
N SER A 55 7.52 4.75 0.56
CA SER A 55 8.21 3.46 0.59
C SER A 55 8.19 2.75 -0.76
N ALA A 56 7.52 3.30 -1.78
CA ALA A 56 7.55 2.74 -3.12
C ALA A 56 8.97 2.81 -3.71
N SER A 57 9.47 1.67 -4.18
CA SER A 57 10.76 1.59 -4.85
C SER A 57 10.72 2.26 -6.23
N ALA A 58 11.90 2.69 -6.71
CA ALA A 58 12.02 3.26 -8.06
C ALA A 58 11.56 2.26 -9.15
N GLU A 59 11.88 0.98 -8.99
CA GLU A 59 11.47 -0.10 -9.91
C GLU A 59 9.95 -0.23 -9.97
N LEU A 60 9.27 -0.19 -8.81
CA LEU A 60 7.81 -0.20 -8.75
C LEU A 60 7.20 1.01 -9.46
N LEU A 61 7.73 2.22 -9.21
CA LEU A 61 7.23 3.44 -9.84
C LEU A 61 7.46 3.43 -11.36
N GLU A 62 8.59 2.93 -11.83
CA GLU A 62 8.86 2.74 -13.25
C GLU A 62 7.85 1.76 -13.88
N TYR A 63 7.61 0.63 -13.23
CA TYR A 63 6.58 -0.32 -13.67
C TYR A 63 5.20 0.35 -13.75
N VAL A 64 4.80 1.11 -12.72
CA VAL A 64 3.54 1.85 -12.71
C VAL A 64 3.45 2.87 -13.86
N ALA A 65 4.53 3.61 -14.13
CA ALA A 65 4.60 4.56 -15.24
C ALA A 65 4.41 3.86 -16.60
N GLN A 66 5.05 2.71 -16.80
CA GLN A 66 4.95 1.94 -18.05
C GLN A 66 3.57 1.30 -18.24
N ARG A 67 2.97 0.77 -17.17
CA ARG A 67 1.67 0.08 -17.24
C ARG A 67 0.49 1.04 -17.26
N GLY A 68 0.66 2.25 -16.73
CA GLY A 68 -0.37 3.25 -16.61
C GLY A 68 -1.56 2.80 -15.75
N GLY A 69 -2.67 3.51 -15.87
CA GLY A 69 -3.88 3.32 -15.09
C GLY A 69 -4.65 4.63 -14.95
N PRO A 70 -5.89 4.61 -14.44
CA PRO A 70 -6.63 5.83 -14.15
C PRO A 70 -5.81 6.76 -13.26
N GLY A 71 -5.57 7.98 -13.73
CA GLY A 71 -4.87 9.03 -12.95
C GLY A 71 -3.34 8.88 -12.82
N VAL A 72 -2.71 7.81 -13.32
CA VAL A 72 -1.26 7.58 -13.15
C VAL A 72 -0.42 8.70 -13.78
N ALA A 73 -0.70 9.05 -15.04
CA ALA A 73 0.03 10.12 -15.73
C ALA A 73 -0.06 11.45 -14.95
N ARG A 74 -1.28 11.80 -14.52
CA ARG A 74 -1.50 13.01 -13.72
C ARG A 74 -0.80 12.95 -12.36
N GLY A 75 -0.75 11.79 -11.73
CA GLY A 75 -0.05 11.60 -10.46
C GLY A 75 1.44 11.89 -10.58
N PHE A 76 2.08 11.39 -11.64
CA PHE A 76 3.49 11.68 -11.90
C PHE A 76 3.74 13.15 -12.23
N GLU A 77 2.90 13.79 -13.05
CA GLU A 77 2.99 15.24 -13.29
C GLU A 77 2.98 16.06 -11.99
N VAL A 78 2.11 15.71 -11.05
CA VAL A 78 2.03 16.37 -9.74
C VAL A 78 3.27 16.10 -8.90
N LEU A 79 3.77 14.85 -8.88
CA LEU A 79 5.00 14.50 -8.16
C LEU A 79 6.20 15.29 -8.72
N PHE A 80 6.36 15.34 -10.03
CA PHE A 80 7.45 16.08 -10.67
C PHE A 80 7.36 17.58 -10.40
N GLY A 81 6.17 18.18 -10.54
CA GLY A 81 5.97 19.59 -10.19
C GLY A 81 6.32 19.91 -8.74
N ALA A 82 5.93 19.05 -7.79
CA ALA A 82 6.27 19.23 -6.38
C ALA A 82 7.79 19.18 -6.10
N MET A 83 8.56 18.40 -6.87
CA MET A 83 10.02 18.37 -6.75
C MET A 83 10.68 19.61 -7.33
N GLU A 84 10.13 20.17 -8.41
CA GLU A 84 10.61 21.41 -9.01
C GLU A 84 10.37 22.61 -8.09
N ASP A 85 9.20 22.67 -7.44
CA ASP A 85 8.86 23.73 -6.49
C ASP A 85 9.75 23.73 -5.23
N GLY A 86 10.18 22.55 -4.78
CA GLY A 86 11.02 22.36 -3.59
C GLY A 86 12.51 22.71 -3.77
N VAL A 87 12.98 22.95 -4.99
CA VAL A 87 14.38 23.31 -5.30
C VAL A 87 14.66 24.82 -5.16
N THR A 88 13.62 25.64 -4.97
CA THR A 88 13.73 27.11 -4.89
C THR A 88 13.72 27.70 -3.46
N GLY A 89 13.83 26.88 -2.42
CA GLY A 89 13.79 27.30 -1.00
C GLY A 89 15.15 27.37 -0.32
#